data_AF-A0A9X8VL36-F1
#
_entry.id   AF-A0A9X8VL36-F1
#
_cell.length_a   1.000
_cell.length_b   1.000
_cell.length_c   1.000
_cell.angle_alpha   90.00
_cell.angle_beta   90.00
_cell.angle_gamma   90.00
#
_symmetry.space_group_name_H-M   'P 1'
#
loop_
_entity.id
_entity.type
_entity.pdbx_description
1 polymer ?
#
loop_
_entity_poly.entity_id
_entity_poly.type
_entity_poly.pdbx_seq_one_letter_code
_entity_poly.pdbx_strand_id
1 'polypeptide(L)'
;MGKIRLTMAQALVRFLDNQYLLADGVDTKFVAGIFAIFGHGNVLGLGQALEQDSGDLRVHQGRNEQGMAHAAIGFAKQKLRRQIYACTSSVGPGAANMITAAATATANRIPLLL
;
A
#
# COMPACT_ATOMS: atom_id res chain seq x y z
N MET A 1 -24.30 -16.76 -7.04
CA MET A 1 -23.09 -15.93 -7.22
C MET A 1 -22.02 -16.80 -7.86
N GLY A 2 -21.49 -16.41 -9.03
CA GLY A 2 -20.45 -17.19 -9.73
C GLY A 2 -19.10 -17.07 -9.02
N LYS A 3 -18.25 -18.11 -9.14
CA LYS A 3 -16.87 -18.05 -8.66
C LYS A 3 -16.01 -17.30 -9.68
N ILE A 4 -15.16 -16.39 -9.21
CA ILE A 4 -14.15 -15.72 -10.02
C ILE A 4 -12.79 -16.39 -9.79
N ARG A 5 -11.95 -16.46 -10.82
CA ARG A 5 -10.56 -16.94 -10.73
C ARG A 5 -9.63 -15.74 -10.86
N LEU A 6 -8.76 -15.55 -9.87
CA LEU A 6 -7.78 -14.47 -9.80
C LEU A 6 -6.41 -15.04 -9.45
N THR A 7 -5.33 -14.37 -9.87
CA THR A 7 -4.01 -14.59 -9.29
C THR A 7 -4.00 -14.07 -7.85
N MET A 8 -3.01 -14.49 -7.06
CA MET A 8 -2.86 -13.99 -5.68
C MET A 8 -2.72 -12.46 -5.66
N ALA A 9 -1.93 -11.88 -6.57
CA ALA A 9 -1.73 -10.44 -6.64
C ALA A 9 -3.01 -9.67 -7.02
N GLN A 10 -3.78 -10.17 -7.99
CA GLN A 10 -5.08 -9.59 -8.34
C GLN A 10 -6.06 -9.65 -7.15
N ALA A 11 -6.09 -10.78 -6.43
CA ALA A 11 -6.91 -10.91 -5.23
C ALA A 11 -6.46 -9.93 -4.13
N LEU A 12 -5.14 -9.74 -3.95
CA LEU A 12 -4.58 -8.79 -2.99
C LEU A 12 -4.94 -7.34 -3.34
N VAL A 13 -4.76 -6.91 -4.60
CA VAL A 13 -5.12 -5.55 -5.04
C VAL A 13 -6.60 -5.29 -4.81
N ARG A 14 -7.48 -6.20 -5.24
CA ARG A 14 -8.93 -6.09 -5.01
C ARG A 14 -9.29 -6.08 -3.53
N PHE A 15 -8.61 -6.89 -2.73
CA PHE A 15 -8.83 -6.89 -1.28
C PHE A 15 -8.47 -5.53 -0.69
N LEU A 16 -7.28 -4.99 -0.99
CA LEU A 16 -6.83 -3.69 -0.49
C LEU A 16 -7.75 -2.54 -0.92
N ASP A 17 -8.21 -2.56 -2.18
CA ASP A 17 -9.13 -1.56 -2.72
C ASP A 17 -10.50 -1.54 -2.01
N ASN A 18 -10.88 -2.65 -1.38
CA ASN A 18 -12.16 -2.81 -0.69
C ASN A 18 -12.03 -2.81 0.85
N GLN A 19 -11.01 -2.14 1.39
CA GLN A 19 -10.86 -1.95 2.83
C GLN A 19 -11.50 -0.64 3.28
N TYR A 20 -12.31 -0.71 4.34
CA TYR A 20 -13.02 0.43 4.90
C TYR A 20 -12.85 0.49 6.42
N LEU A 21 -12.81 1.72 6.94
CA LEU A 21 -12.79 2.02 8.36
C LEU A 21 -14.09 2.75 8.72
N LEU A 22 -14.85 2.18 9.66
CA LEU A 22 -15.99 2.85 10.29
C LEU A 22 -15.51 3.54 11.57
N ALA A 23 -15.58 4.88 11.59
CA ALA A 23 -15.27 5.67 12.79
C ALA A 23 -16.24 6.85 12.87
N ASP A 24 -16.77 7.11 14.08
CA ASP A 24 -17.74 8.20 14.32
C ASP A 24 -18.97 8.17 13.39
N GLY A 25 -19.41 6.97 13.00
CA GLY A 25 -20.54 6.78 12.08
C GLY A 25 -20.22 7.09 10.60
N VAL A 26 -18.96 7.34 10.26
CA VAL A 26 -18.52 7.60 8.89
C VAL A 26 -17.69 6.43 8.37
N ASP A 27 -18.14 5.84 7.25
CA ASP A 27 -17.36 4.87 6.49
C ASP A 27 -16.34 5.58 5.60
N THR A 28 -15.06 5.26 5.78
CA THR A 28 -13.96 5.83 5.02
C THR A 28 -13.14 4.73 4.37
N LYS A 29 -12.86 4.85 3.06
CA LYS A 29 -11.94 3.93 2.36
C LYS A 29 -10.55 4.00 3.01
N PHE A 30 -10.10 2.87 3.56
CA PHE A 30 -8.92 2.83 4.43
C PHE A 30 -7.61 2.85 3.63
N VAL A 31 -7.53 2.12 2.52
CA VAL A 31 -6.37 2.15 1.62
C VAL A 31 -6.68 3.09 0.47
N ALA A 32 -6.05 4.27 0.48
CA ALA A 32 -6.24 5.29 -0.55
C ALA A 32 -5.45 4.99 -1.84
N GLY A 33 -4.43 4.13 -1.75
CA GLY A 33 -3.60 3.75 -2.87
C GLY A 33 -2.31 3.06 -2.46
N ILE A 34 -1.38 2.98 -3.40
CA ILE A 34 -0.10 2.28 -3.24
C ILE A 34 1.05 3.14 -3.78
N PHE A 35 2.08 3.36 -2.97
CA PHE A 35 3.40 3.75 -3.46
C PHE A 35 4.16 2.52 -3.92
N ALA A 36 4.67 2.53 -5.14
CA ALA A 36 5.37 1.38 -5.72
C ALA A 36 6.71 1.78 -6.31
N ILE A 37 7.75 1.01 -5.96
CA ILE A 37 8.96 0.86 -6.77
C ILE A 37 8.97 -0.57 -7.27
N PHE A 38 8.82 -0.70 -8.59
CA PHE A 38 8.76 -1.99 -9.25
C PHE A 38 10.17 -2.52 -9.54
N GLY A 39 10.42 -3.75 -9.13
CA GLY A 39 11.58 -4.53 -9.52
C GLY A 39 11.21 -6.01 -9.64
N HIS A 40 12.19 -6.86 -9.95
CA HIS A 40 11.96 -8.27 -10.27
C HIS A 40 11.13 -9.02 -9.22
N GLY A 41 11.21 -8.64 -7.93
CA GLY A 41 10.49 -9.29 -6.85
C GLY A 41 8.99 -8.97 -6.76
N ASN A 42 8.49 -7.88 -7.37
CA ASN A 42 7.08 -7.47 -7.25
C ASN A 42 6.42 -7.11 -8.59
N VAL A 43 7.19 -6.80 -9.64
CA VAL A 43 6.65 -6.26 -10.91
C VAL A 43 5.75 -7.25 -11.65
N LEU A 44 6.16 -8.53 -11.75
CA LEU A 44 5.43 -9.54 -12.53
C LEU A 44 4.13 -10.00 -11.86
N GLY A 45 3.99 -9.79 -10.54
CA GLY A 45 2.78 -10.11 -9.80
C GLY A 45 1.96 -8.85 -9.51
N LEU A 46 2.45 -8.03 -8.58
CA LEU A 46 1.74 -6.85 -8.11
C LEU A 46 1.72 -5.72 -9.15
N GLY A 47 2.81 -5.50 -9.87
CA GLY A 47 2.85 -4.52 -10.97
C GLY A 47 1.84 -4.86 -12.07
N GLN A 48 1.83 -6.10 -12.52
CA GLN A 48 0.86 -6.62 -13.49
C GLN A 48 -0.58 -6.50 -13.00
N ALA A 49 -0.86 -6.84 -11.74
CA ALA A 49 -2.21 -6.72 -11.17
C ALA A 49 -2.69 -5.26 -11.10
N LEU A 50 -1.82 -4.34 -10.69
CA LEU A 50 -2.14 -2.91 -10.60
C LEU A 50 -2.29 -2.26 -11.98
N GLU A 51 -1.50 -2.68 -12.97
CA GLU A 51 -1.65 -2.23 -14.36
C GLU A 51 -2.97 -2.70 -14.96
N GLN A 52 -3.35 -3.95 -14.70
CA GLN A 52 -4.56 -4.54 -15.27
C GLN A 52 -5.83 -3.96 -14.66
N ASP A 53 -5.89 -3.84 -13.33
CA ASP A 53 -7.07 -3.37 -12.59
C ASP A 53 -6.67 -2.95 -11.18
N SER A 54 -6.38 -1.66 -10.99
CA SER A 54 -6.10 -1.09 -9.66
C SER A 54 -7.36 -0.79 -8.84
N GLY A 55 -8.57 -0.98 -9.37
CA GLY A 55 -9.78 -0.39 -8.79
C GLY A 55 -9.65 1.13 -8.64
N ASP A 56 -10.03 1.66 -7.48
CA ASP A 56 -9.86 3.10 -7.18
C ASP A 56 -8.52 3.43 -6.50
N LEU A 57 -7.63 2.44 -6.32
CA LEU A 57 -6.33 2.67 -5.69
C LEU A 57 -5.47 3.60 -6.55
N ARG A 58 -5.01 4.69 -5.95
CA ARG A 58 -4.04 5.59 -6.60
C ARG A 58 -2.64 4.98 -6.54
N VAL A 59 -2.07 4.67 -7.70
CA VAL A 59 -0.70 4.14 -7.80
C VAL A 59 0.29 5.29 -7.99
N HIS A 60 1.23 5.43 -7.07
CA HIS A 60 2.29 6.43 -7.12
C HIS A 60 3.63 5.75 -7.33
N GLN A 61 4.35 6.11 -8.39
CA GLN A 61 5.69 5.58 -8.61
C GLN A 61 6.70 6.28 -7.68
N GLY A 62 7.28 5.52 -6.75
CA GLY A 62 8.38 5.98 -5.92
C GLY A 62 9.69 6.11 -6.71
N ARG A 63 10.62 6.90 -6.18
CA ARG A 63 12.01 6.97 -6.67
C ARG A 63 13.04 6.64 -5.58
N ASN A 64 12.59 6.51 -4.35
CA ASN A 64 13.36 6.12 -3.18
C ASN A 64 12.43 5.44 -2.18
N GLU A 65 12.73 4.21 -1.76
CA GLU A 65 11.83 3.41 -0.91
C GLU A 65 11.66 4.00 0.49
N GLN A 66 12.74 4.56 1.07
CA GLN A 66 12.68 5.20 2.37
C GLN A 66 11.79 6.46 2.31
N GLY A 67 11.98 7.28 1.27
CA GLY A 67 11.22 8.52 1.05
C GLY A 67 9.73 8.26 0.84
N MET A 68 9.37 7.26 0.01
CA MET A 68 7.96 6.92 -0.21
C MET A 68 7.29 6.37 1.06
N ALA A 69 8.01 5.55 1.85
CA ALA A 69 7.49 5.01 3.10
C ALA A 69 7.28 6.12 4.15
N HIS A 70 8.18 7.10 4.24
CA HIS A 70 7.95 8.28 5.09
C HIS A 70 6.83 9.19 4.59
N ALA A 71 6.63 9.30 3.27
CA ALA A 71 5.48 10.01 2.71
C ALA A 71 4.16 9.31 3.10
N ALA A 72 4.10 7.98 3.05
CA ALA A 72 2.95 7.21 3.51
C ALA A 72 2.68 7.41 5.01
N ILE A 73 3.71 7.43 5.86
CA ILE A 73 3.59 7.81 7.28
C ILE A 73 3.01 9.22 7.44
N GLY A 74 3.52 10.19 6.67
CA GLY A 74 3.06 11.57 6.69
C GLY A 74 1.58 11.68 6.31
N PHE A 75 1.16 10.98 5.26
CA PHE A 75 -0.24 10.90 4.84
C PHE A 75 -1.11 10.29 5.94
N ALA A 76 -0.70 9.15 6.51
CA ALA A 76 -1.46 8.50 7.58
C ALA A 76 -1.61 9.41 8.81
N LYS A 77 -0.56 10.16 9.20
CA LYS A 77 -0.65 11.18 10.25
C LYS A 77 -1.67 12.26 9.91
N GLN A 78 -1.58 12.84 8.71
CA GLN A 78 -2.48 13.91 8.25
C GLN A 78 -3.94 13.47 8.19
N LYS A 79 -4.18 12.18 7.91
CA LYS A 79 -5.51 11.55 7.90
C LYS A 79 -5.93 11.02 9.27
N LEU A 80 -5.26 11.42 10.35
CA LEU A 80 -5.55 10.98 11.72
C LEU A 80 -5.58 9.45 11.86
N ARG A 81 -4.72 8.75 11.10
CA ARG A 81 -4.60 7.28 11.02
C ARG A 81 -5.83 6.58 10.44
N ARG A 82 -6.76 7.33 9.82
CA ARG A 82 -8.00 6.77 9.23
C ARG A 82 -7.87 6.36 7.77
N GLN A 83 -6.76 6.72 7.12
CA GLN A 83 -6.42 6.28 5.77
C GLN A 83 -4.92 6.08 5.66
N ILE A 84 -4.51 5.18 4.77
CA ILE A 84 -3.10 4.88 4.49
C ILE A 84 -2.84 4.83 2.98
N TYR A 85 -1.57 4.98 2.62
CA TYR A 85 -1.02 4.41 1.40
C TYR A 85 -0.23 3.17 1.79
N ALA A 86 -0.41 2.07 1.06
CA ALA A 86 0.52 0.94 1.14
C ALA A 86 1.82 1.29 0.42
N CYS A 87 2.93 0.65 0.80
CA CYS A 87 4.21 0.79 0.12
C CYS A 87 4.66 -0.58 -0.37
N THR A 88 5.09 -0.69 -1.62
CA THR A 88 5.70 -1.91 -2.15
C THR A 88 7.03 -1.59 -2.80
N SER A 89 8.02 -2.43 -2.50
CA SER A 89 9.32 -2.44 -3.17
C SER A 89 9.65 -3.86 -3.62
N SER A 90 10.67 -3.98 -4.46
CA SER A 90 11.25 -5.29 -4.77
C SER A 90 11.91 -5.90 -3.53
N VAL A 91 12.22 -7.19 -3.61
CA VAL A 91 12.98 -7.91 -2.58
C VAL A 91 14.41 -7.38 -2.43
N GLY A 92 15.05 -7.66 -1.30
CA GLY A 92 16.46 -7.33 -1.05
C GLY A 92 16.66 -5.86 -0.65
N PRO A 93 17.51 -5.07 -1.34
CA PRO A 93 17.83 -3.70 -0.94
C PRO A 93 16.62 -2.78 -0.84
N GLY A 94 15.65 -2.92 -1.76
CA GLY A 94 14.43 -2.12 -1.74
C GLY A 94 13.59 -2.34 -0.47
N ALA A 95 13.47 -3.58 -0.01
CA ALA A 95 12.80 -3.89 1.25
C ALA A 95 13.59 -3.35 2.46
N ALA A 96 14.92 -3.50 2.45
CA ALA A 96 15.78 -3.00 3.53
C ALA A 96 15.72 -1.48 3.69
N ASN A 97 15.60 -0.74 2.59
CA ASN A 97 15.46 0.72 2.59
C ASN A 97 14.20 1.23 3.31
N MET A 98 13.17 0.39 3.51
CA MET A 98 11.96 0.78 4.22
C MET A 98 12.04 0.55 5.75
N ILE A 99 13.08 -0.11 6.26
CA ILE A 99 13.20 -0.48 7.67
C ILE A 99 13.21 0.75 8.60
N THR A 100 13.90 1.83 8.21
CA THR A 100 13.91 3.09 8.97
C THR A 100 12.50 3.67 9.13
N ALA A 101 11.69 3.60 8.06
CA ALA A 101 10.30 4.03 8.09
C ALA A 101 9.44 3.08 8.95
N ALA A 102 9.64 1.77 8.85
CA ALA A 102 8.96 0.78 9.69
C ALA A 102 9.22 1.02 11.18
N ALA A 103 10.48 1.23 11.57
CA ALA A 103 10.86 1.53 12.94
C ALA A 103 10.19 2.84 13.43
N THR A 104 10.21 3.88 12.60
CA THR A 104 9.56 5.17 12.90
C THR A 104 8.05 5.00 13.08
N ALA A 105 7.37 4.30 12.17
CA ALA A 105 5.93 4.05 12.23
C ALA A 105 5.56 3.27 13.49
N THR A 106 6.36 2.25 13.84
CA THR A 106 6.18 1.41 15.02
C THR A 106 6.31 2.22 16.31
N ALA A 107 7.41 2.97 16.46
CA ALA A 107 7.67 3.80 17.63
C ALA A 107 6.56 4.86 17.88
N ASN A 108 5.93 5.34 16.80
CA ASN A 108 4.90 6.39 16.86
C ASN A 108 3.46 5.86 16.77
N ARG A 109 3.26 4.53 16.70
CA ARG A 109 1.94 3.89 16.52
C ARG A 109 1.19 4.47 15.33
N ILE A 110 1.83 4.44 14.17
CA ILE A 110 1.26 4.91 12.89
C ILE A 110 1.10 3.70 11.99
N PRO A 111 -0.09 3.48 11.40
CA PRO A 111 -0.28 2.39 10.47
C PRO A 111 0.57 2.64 9.21
N LEU A 112 1.40 1.66 8.88
CA LEU A 112 2.19 1.60 7.66
C LEU A 112 2.16 0.15 7.15
N LEU A 113 1.70 -0.05 5.92
CA LEU A 113 1.68 -1.35 5.27
C LEU A 113 2.84 -1.40 4.26
N LEU A 114 3.73 -2.38 4.43
CA LEU A 114 4.90 -2.65 3.58
C LEU A 114 4.75 -4.00 2.87
#